data_AF-A0A4Z1I6R9-F1
#
_entry.id   AF-A0A4Z1I6R9-F1
#
_cell.length_a   1.000
_cell.length_b   1.000
_cell.length_c   1.000
_cell.angle_alpha   90.00
_cell.angle_beta   90.00
_cell.angle_gamma   90.00
#
_symmetry.space_group_name_H-M   'P 1'
#
loop_
_entity.id
_entity.type
_entity.pdbx_description
1 polymer ?
#
loop_
_entity_poly.entity_id
_entity_poly.type
_entity_poly.pdbx_seq_one_letter_code
_entity_poly.pdbx_strand_id
1 'polypeptide(L)'
;MQAEYPNPLLASRALKWLLCSREALDSKTLSQAICVNNAGHPLLSENEILIYNEGMDMFQFAHLSAREYLESQPGYSGEEPNLMAAEACLSCIMSESQHKQEFVHHAEHFWGDYAKLAPSARH
;
A
#
# COMPACT_ATOMS: atom_id res chain seq x y z
N MET A 1 17.43 -13.79 -20.22
CA MET A 1 17.02 -12.87 -19.14
C MET A 1 15.66 -12.35 -19.50
N GLN A 2 14.59 -12.93 -18.95
CA GLN A 2 13.26 -12.34 -19.07
C GLN A 2 13.21 -11.22 -18.03
N ALA A 3 13.01 -9.97 -18.46
CA ALA A 3 12.63 -8.91 -17.55
C ALA A 3 11.29 -9.34 -16.94
N GLU A 4 11.29 -9.68 -15.64
CA GLU A 4 10.06 -9.91 -14.89
C GLU A 4 9.25 -8.60 -14.95
N TYR A 5 8.15 -8.63 -15.69
CA TYR A 5 7.20 -7.52 -15.70
C TYR A 5 6.77 -7.21 -14.27
N PRO A 6 6.62 -5.92 -13.88
CA PRO A 6 6.17 -5.57 -12.55
C PRO A 6 4.84 -6.27 -12.28
N ASN A 7 4.76 -7.03 -11.19
CA ASN A 7 3.55 -7.77 -10.84
C ASN A 7 2.39 -6.76 -10.68
N PRO A 8 1.38 -6.80 -11.56
CA PRO A 8 0.34 -5.77 -11.61
C PRO A 8 -0.47 -5.70 -10.31
N LEU A 9 -0.54 -6.80 -9.55
CA LEU A 9 -1.17 -6.84 -8.23
C LEU A 9 -0.36 -6.07 -7.19
N LEU A 10 0.98 -6.17 -7.21
CA LEU A 10 1.83 -5.43 -6.28
C LEU A 10 1.84 -3.94 -6.61
N ALA A 11 1.87 -3.61 -7.91
CA ALA A 11 1.76 -2.23 -8.37
C ALA A 11 0.42 -1.62 -7.92
N SER A 12 -0.69 -2.32 -8.14
CA SER A 12 -2.02 -1.87 -7.69
C SER A 12 -2.05 -1.64 -6.18
N ARG A 13 -1.52 -2.57 -5.37
CA ARG A 13 -1.47 -2.43 -3.90
C ARG A 13 -0.66 -1.22 -3.47
N ALA A 14 0.50 -0.98 -4.07
CA ALA A 14 1.31 0.18 -3.72
C ALA A 14 0.62 1.50 -4.07
N LEU A 15 0.00 1.57 -5.25
CA LEU A 15 -0.78 2.74 -5.63
C LEU A 15 -1.91 2.99 -4.63
N LYS A 16 -2.66 1.95 -4.26
CA LYS A 16 -3.72 2.06 -3.24
C LYS A 16 -3.15 2.50 -1.87
N TRP A 17 -2.00 1.98 -1.44
CA TRP A 17 -1.33 2.43 -0.22
C TRP A 17 -0.95 3.92 -0.27
N LEU A 18 -0.39 4.39 -1.38
CA LEU A 18 -0.04 5.80 -1.56
C LEU A 18 -1.26 6.73 -1.61
N LEU A 19 -2.42 6.23 -2.03
CA LEU A 19 -3.66 7.00 -2.03
C LEU A 19 -4.27 7.15 -0.63
N CYS A 20 -4.24 6.08 0.18
CA CYS A 20 -4.99 6.04 1.44
C CYS A 20 -4.15 6.20 2.70
N SER A 21 -2.83 6.02 2.63
CA SER A 21 -1.97 6.03 3.81
C SER A 21 -2.15 7.31 4.62
N ARG A 22 -2.23 7.17 5.95
CA ARG A 22 -2.36 8.29 6.88
C ARG A 22 -1.06 9.04 7.10
N GLU A 23 0.05 8.43 6.74
CA GLU A 23 1.38 8.98 6.84
C GLU A 23 2.25 8.59 5.64
N ALA A 24 3.39 9.24 5.50
CA ALA A 24 4.42 8.81 4.59
C ALA A 24 4.94 7.43 5.01
N LEU A 25 4.85 6.44 4.14
CA LEU A 25 5.43 5.12 4.36
C LEU A 25 6.85 5.07 3.80
N ASP A 26 7.81 4.66 4.61
CA ASP A 26 9.15 4.38 4.13
C ASP A 26 9.17 3.13 3.22
N SER A 27 10.27 2.93 2.49
CA SER A 27 10.39 1.83 1.53
C SER A 27 10.20 0.45 2.16
N LYS A 28 10.68 0.23 3.39
CA LYS A 28 10.56 -1.05 4.09
C LYS A 28 9.14 -1.29 4.56
N THR A 29 8.53 -0.28 5.19
CA THR A 29 7.17 -0.31 5.69
C THR A 29 6.19 -0.54 4.55
N LEU A 30 6.33 0.19 3.44
CA LEU A 30 5.51 0.01 2.25
C LEU A 30 5.68 -1.40 1.65
N SER A 31 6.92 -1.88 1.56
CA SER A 31 7.20 -3.22 1.01
C SER A 31 6.56 -4.33 1.84
N GLN A 32 6.64 -4.23 3.16
CA GLN A 32 5.98 -5.17 4.06
C GLN A 32 4.46 -5.08 3.92
N ALA A 33 3.90 -3.88 3.84
CA ALA A 33 2.47 -3.63 3.67
C ALA A 33 1.91 -4.27 2.39
N ILE A 34 2.63 -4.16 1.27
CA ILE A 34 2.23 -4.75 -0.02
C ILE A 34 2.31 -6.29 0.00
N CYS A 35 3.29 -6.83 0.74
CA CYS A 35 3.59 -8.25 0.82
C CYS A 35 2.85 -9.01 1.93
N VAL A 36 2.08 -8.34 2.79
CA VAL A 36 1.34 -9.00 3.90
C VAL A 36 0.57 -10.24 3.43
N ASN A 37 0.04 -10.19 2.20
CA ASN A 37 -0.77 -11.26 1.58
C ASN A 37 -0.08 -11.97 0.40
N ASN A 38 1.19 -11.68 0.10
CA ASN A 38 1.96 -12.34 -0.95
C ASN A 38 3.42 -12.47 -0.49
N ALA A 39 3.73 -13.61 0.14
CA ALA A 39 5.09 -13.93 0.52
C ALA A 39 5.93 -14.19 -0.76
N GLY A 40 6.93 -13.35 -1.03
CA GLY A 40 8.05 -13.72 -1.90
C GLY A 40 8.25 -12.98 -3.22
N HIS A 41 7.64 -11.80 -3.43
CA HIS A 41 7.92 -11.02 -4.64
C HIS A 41 8.81 -9.79 -4.37
N PRO A 42 9.72 -9.44 -5.31
CA PRO A 42 10.62 -8.31 -5.17
C PRO A 42 9.88 -6.96 -5.13
N LEU A 43 10.52 -5.97 -4.49
CA LEU A 43 10.08 -4.58 -4.41
C LEU A 43 9.76 -4.01 -5.80
N LEU A 44 8.83 -3.06 -5.83
CA LEU A 44 8.52 -2.28 -7.02
C LEU A 44 9.77 -1.54 -7.51
N SER A 45 10.11 -1.74 -8.78
CA SER A 45 11.05 -0.86 -9.47
C SER A 45 10.37 0.48 -9.73
N GLU A 46 11.14 1.56 -9.71
CA GLU A 46 10.70 2.87 -10.22
C GLU A 46 10.05 2.73 -11.59
N ASN A 47 9.01 3.52 -11.84
CA ASN A 47 8.33 3.55 -13.12
C ASN A 47 7.72 4.93 -13.37
N GLU A 48 7.08 5.12 -14.52
CA GLU A 48 6.51 6.42 -14.94
C GLU A 48 5.43 6.96 -13.98
N ILE A 49 4.94 6.15 -13.03
CA ILE A 49 3.88 6.49 -12.09
C ILE A 49 4.45 6.76 -10.69
N LEU A 50 5.49 6.03 -10.29
CA LEU A 50 6.10 6.08 -8.96
C LEU A 50 7.58 6.42 -9.02
N ILE A 51 7.98 7.44 -8.24
CA ILE A 51 9.37 7.83 -8.03
C ILE A 51 9.77 7.44 -6.61
N TYR A 52 10.96 6.86 -6.45
CA TYR A 52 11.55 6.64 -5.14
C TYR A 52 12.43 7.84 -4.77
N ASN A 53 12.13 8.48 -3.64
CA ASN A 53 12.92 9.58 -3.12
C ASN A 53 13.93 9.05 -2.12
N GLU A 54 15.18 8.83 -2.57
CA GLU A 54 16.27 8.33 -1.73
C GLU A 54 16.53 9.20 -0.49
N GLY A 55 16.35 10.52 -0.59
CA GLY A 55 16.60 11.44 0.53
C GLY A 55 15.57 11.33 1.66
N MET A 56 14.39 10.78 1.37
CA MET A 56 13.29 10.60 2.32
C MET A 56 12.92 9.13 2.55
N ASP A 57 13.62 8.20 1.88
CA ASP A 57 13.35 6.76 1.89
C ASP A 57 11.87 6.41 1.61
N MET A 58 11.23 7.09 0.65
CA MET A 58 9.79 6.91 0.40
C MET A 58 9.42 6.94 -1.08
N PHE A 59 8.34 6.24 -1.42
CA PHE A 59 7.74 6.29 -2.75
C PHE A 59 6.70 7.42 -2.83
N GLN A 60 6.64 8.09 -3.98
CA GLN A 60 5.68 9.15 -4.25
C GLN A 60 5.16 9.04 -5.68
N PHE A 61 3.98 9.62 -5.94
CA PHE A 61 3.49 9.78 -7.31
C PHE A 61 4.43 10.72 -8.08
N ALA A 62 4.82 10.30 -9.28
CA ALA A 62 5.64 11.11 -10.18
C ALA A 62 4.95 12.45 -10.53
N HIS A 63 3.62 12.41 -10.64
CA HIS A 63 2.79 13.55 -11.02
C HIS A 63 1.50 13.58 -10.21
N LEU A 64 1.09 14.78 -9.79
CA LEU A 64 -0.21 14.99 -9.12
C LEU A 64 -1.38 14.52 -9.99
N SER A 65 -1.31 14.73 -11.31
CA SER A 65 -2.33 14.26 -12.25
C SER A 65 -2.48 12.74 -12.30
N ALA A 66 -1.39 11.99 -12.05
CA ALA A 66 -1.46 10.53 -11.97
C ALA A 66 -2.25 10.09 -10.73
N ARG A 67 -2.06 10.79 -9.61
CA ARG A 67 -2.85 10.59 -8.39
C ARG A 67 -4.33 10.91 -8.64
N GLU A 68 -4.63 12.10 -9.16
CA GLU A 68 -6.01 12.54 -9.42
C GLU A 68 -6.75 11.60 -10.37
N TYR A 69 -6.06 11.14 -11.43
CA TYR A 69 -6.61 10.15 -12.36
C TYR A 69 -6.94 8.83 -11.67
N LEU A 70 -6.06 8.34 -10.77
CA LEU A 70 -6.29 7.11 -10.03
C LEU A 70 -7.46 7.26 -9.07
N GLU A 71 -7.58 8.38 -8.35
CA GLU A 71 -8.71 8.65 -7.44
C GLU A 71 -10.07 8.61 -8.16
N SER A 72 -10.11 8.91 -9.47
CA SER A 72 -11.32 8.81 -10.29
C SER A 72 -11.60 7.40 -10.84
N GLN A 73 -10.67 6.44 -10.71
CA GLN A 73 -10.87 5.09 -11.23
C GLN A 73 -11.65 4.20 -10.25
N PRO A 74 -12.57 3.37 -10.76
CA PRO A 74 -13.14 2.27 -9.98
C PRO A 74 -12.01 1.42 -9.39
N GLY A 75 -12.10 1.13 -8.10
CA GLY A 75 -11.10 0.35 -7.40
C GLY A 75 -10.04 1.14 -6.63
N TYR A 76 -9.94 2.44 -6.92
CA TYR A 76 -8.96 3.37 -6.32
C TYR A 76 -9.64 4.55 -5.63
N SER A 77 -10.97 4.67 -5.77
CA SER A 77 -11.81 5.59 -4.99
C SER A 77 -11.74 5.24 -3.50
N GLY A 78 -11.65 6.25 -2.64
CA GLY A 78 -11.24 6.16 -1.24
C GLY A 78 -11.69 4.94 -0.42
N GLU A 79 -12.93 4.46 -0.57
CA GLU A 79 -13.45 3.31 0.19
C GLU A 79 -12.63 2.02 0.00
N GLU A 80 -12.26 1.68 -1.24
CA GLU A 80 -11.58 0.41 -1.55
C GLU A 80 -10.13 0.35 -1.07
N PRO A 81 -9.28 1.37 -1.30
CA PRO A 81 -7.96 1.46 -0.70
C PRO A 81 -7.99 1.37 0.82
N ASN A 82 -8.96 2.03 1.48
CA ASN A 82 -9.12 1.97 2.93
C ASN A 82 -9.51 0.57 3.41
N LEU A 83 -10.38 -0.15 2.71
CA LEU A 83 -10.68 -1.55 3.03
C LEU A 83 -9.42 -2.43 2.92
N MET A 84 -8.69 -2.31 1.82
CA MET A 84 -7.46 -3.05 1.59
C MET A 84 -6.42 -2.78 2.69
N ALA A 85 -6.24 -1.51 3.07
CA ALA A 85 -5.34 -1.12 4.14
C ALA A 85 -5.78 -1.71 5.49
N ALA A 86 -7.08 -1.66 5.81
CA ALA A 86 -7.61 -2.25 7.05
C ALA A 86 -7.37 -3.77 7.12
N GLU A 87 -7.65 -4.50 6.04
CA GLU A 87 -7.43 -5.95 5.96
C GLU A 87 -5.95 -6.32 6.08
N ALA A 88 -5.06 -5.55 5.44
CA ALA A 88 -3.62 -5.74 5.53
C ALA A 88 -3.10 -5.45 6.94
N CYS A 89 -3.54 -4.37 7.58
CA CYS A 89 -3.18 -4.06 8.95
C CYS A 89 -3.63 -5.15 9.91
N LEU A 90 -4.90 -5.60 9.81
CA LEU A 90 -5.44 -6.66 10.66
C LEU A 90 -4.69 -7.98 10.45
N SER A 91 -4.42 -8.35 9.21
CA SER A 91 -3.64 -9.55 8.88
C SER A 91 -2.21 -9.48 9.42
N CYS A 92 -1.61 -8.28 9.46
CA CYS A 92 -0.31 -8.07 10.06
C CYS A 92 -0.36 -8.23 11.59
N ILE A 93 -1.32 -7.60 12.27
CA ILE A 93 -1.51 -7.66 13.72
C ILE A 93 -1.80 -9.09 14.19
N MET A 94 -2.63 -9.83 13.44
CA MET A 94 -3.00 -11.20 13.77
C MET A 94 -1.91 -12.24 13.46
N SER A 95 -0.89 -11.87 12.67
CA SER A 95 0.18 -12.80 12.30
C SER A 95 1.27 -12.79 13.38
N GLU A 96 1.60 -13.97 13.92
CA GLU A 96 2.71 -14.15 14.87
C GLU A 96 4.11 -13.98 14.23
N SER A 97 4.19 -13.56 12.95
CA SER A 97 5.45 -13.46 12.22
C SER A 97 6.28 -12.25 12.66
N GLN A 98 7.46 -12.52 13.22
CA GLN A 98 8.44 -11.50 13.67
C GLN A 98 9.06 -10.67 12.54
N HIS A 99 8.75 -10.95 11.27
CA HIS A 99 9.39 -10.37 10.08
C HIS A 99 8.71 -9.10 9.54
N LYS A 100 7.76 -8.50 10.28
CA LYS A 100 7.00 -7.32 9.86
C LYS A 100 7.04 -6.18 10.88
N GLN A 101 8.13 -6.04 11.64
CA GLN A 101 8.19 -5.07 12.75
C GLN A 101 7.93 -3.64 12.30
N GLU A 102 8.42 -3.27 11.12
CA GLU A 102 8.28 -1.93 10.56
C GLU A 102 6.81 -1.62 10.23
N PHE A 103 6.09 -2.55 9.61
CA PHE A 103 4.67 -2.36 9.29
C PHE A 103 3.72 -2.58 10.49
N VAL A 104 4.09 -3.40 11.48
CA VAL A 104 3.24 -3.66 12.66
C VAL A 104 2.90 -2.35 13.40
N HIS A 105 3.86 -1.45 13.59
CA HIS A 105 3.60 -0.18 14.27
C HIS A 105 2.58 0.68 13.51
N HIS A 106 2.71 0.77 12.19
CA HIS A 106 1.72 1.45 11.35
C HIS A 106 0.35 0.79 11.46
N ALA A 107 0.32 -0.55 11.39
CA ALA A 107 -0.91 -1.33 11.47
C ALA A 107 -1.65 -1.10 12.79
N GLU A 108 -0.97 -1.23 13.93
CA GLU A 108 -1.56 -1.01 15.25
C GLU A 108 -2.12 0.40 15.44
N HIS A 109 -1.44 1.40 14.89
CA HIS A 109 -1.82 2.80 15.04
C HIS A 109 -3.01 3.20 14.15
N PHE A 110 -3.06 2.72 12.90
CA PHE A 110 -3.98 3.24 11.88
C PHE A 110 -5.07 2.26 11.42
N TRP A 111 -5.04 0.97 11.79
CA TRP A 111 -6.03 -0.01 11.29
C TRP A 111 -7.48 0.45 11.48
N GLY A 112 -7.80 1.04 12.64
CA GLY A 112 -9.14 1.49 12.97
C GLY A 112 -9.59 2.68 12.12
N ASP A 113 -8.66 3.55 11.71
CA ASP A 113 -8.95 4.71 10.86
C ASP A 113 -9.13 4.32 9.40
N TYR A 114 -8.47 3.26 8.95
CA TYR A 114 -8.79 2.63 7.66
C TYR A 114 -10.17 1.95 7.71
N ALA A 115 -10.46 1.19 8.77
CA ALA A 115 -11.73 0.48 8.91
C ALA A 115 -12.95 1.41 8.96
N LYS A 116 -12.84 2.59 9.58
CA LYS A 116 -13.94 3.60 9.62
C LYS A 116 -14.29 4.18 8.24
N LEU A 117 -13.32 4.25 7.32
CA LEU A 117 -13.50 4.77 5.97
C LEU A 117 -13.65 3.68 4.91
N ALA A 118 -13.55 2.42 5.32
CA ALA A 118 -13.91 1.27 4.50
C ALA A 118 -15.44 1.25 4.29
N PRO A 119 -15.94 0.70 3.18
CA PRO A 119 -17.36 0.64 2.94
C PRO A 119 -18.02 -0.18 4.05
N SER A 120 -18.97 0.43 4.75
CA SER A 120 -19.85 -0.29 5.67
C SER A 120 -20.49 -1.44 4.92
N ALA A 121 -20.42 -2.66 5.45
CA ALA A 121 -21.13 -3.80 4.87
C ALA A 121 -22.59 -3.38 4.65
N ARG A 122 -22.99 -3.21 3.38
CA ARG A 122 -24.39 -2.98 3.02
C ARG A 122 -25.09 -4.32 3.25
N HIS A 123 -25.67 -4.47 4.43
CA HIS A 123 -26.58 -5.56 4.77
C HIS A 123 -27.87 -5.47 3.93
#